data_AF-A0A0N7F5W9-F1
#
_entry.id   AF-A0A0N7F5W9-F1
#
_cell.length_a   1.000
_cell.length_b   1.000
_cell.length_c   1.000
_cell.angle_alpha   90.00
_cell.angle_beta   90.00
_cell.angle_gamma   90.00
#
_symmetry.space_group_name_H-M   'P 1'
#
loop_
_entity.id
_entity.type
_entity.pdbx_description
1 polymer ?
#
loop_
_entity_poly.entity_id
_entity_poly.type
_entity_poly.pdbx_seq_one_letter_code
_entity_poly.pdbx_strand_id
1 'polypeptide(L)'
;MIRSHWRAGPQEAWTGQVFVSVTDFTSSRVLDLPGIALAGYGLRRGWATLDGAVGMWLWTKPARRRSGSVSVWTSAAALSGFVRWPPHVRIMKKYRTRGRIAAHNWHADEFDQGLVWRAALARLNQA
;
A
#
# COMPACT_ATOMS: atom_id res chain seq x y z
N MET A 1 12.93 -7.94 -5.07
CA MET A 1 11.70 -7.51 -4.37
C MET A 1 10.60 -8.48 -4.76
N ILE A 2 9.80 -8.93 -3.82
CA ILE A 2 8.63 -9.77 -4.12
C ILE A 2 7.42 -8.85 -4.13
N ARG A 3 6.58 -8.96 -5.15
CA ARG A 3 5.35 -8.19 -5.32
C ARG A 3 4.20 -9.16 -5.55
N SER A 4 3.06 -8.92 -4.92
CA SER A 4 1.83 -9.66 -5.20
C SER A 4 1.30 -9.34 -6.61
N HIS A 5 0.37 -10.14 -7.13
CA HIS A 5 -0.45 -9.72 -8.27
C HIS A 5 -1.31 -8.49 -7.94
N TRP A 6 -1.72 -7.75 -8.97
CA TRP A 6 -2.69 -6.66 -8.84
C TRP A 6 -3.94 -7.14 -8.10
N ARG A 7 -4.45 -6.29 -7.21
CA ARG A 7 -5.76 -6.48 -6.57
C ARG A 7 -6.61 -5.27 -6.91
N ALA A 8 -7.55 -5.48 -7.83
CA ALA A 8 -8.58 -4.51 -8.17
C ALA A 8 -9.38 -4.09 -6.93
N GLY A 9 -9.72 -2.81 -6.86
CA GLY A 9 -10.74 -2.27 -5.98
C GLY A 9 -12.05 -2.01 -6.74
N PRO A 10 -13.08 -1.47 -6.08
CA PRO A 10 -14.38 -1.18 -6.70
C PRO A 10 -14.32 -0.21 -7.88
N GLN A 11 -13.28 0.64 -7.92
CA GLN A 11 -13.11 1.68 -8.93
C GLN A 11 -12.02 1.30 -9.95
N GLU A 12 -11.85 0.02 -10.26
CA GLU A 12 -10.84 -0.44 -11.23
C GLU A 12 -11.01 0.22 -12.62
N ALA A 13 -12.25 0.47 -13.03
CA ALA A 13 -12.57 1.12 -14.31
C ALA A 13 -12.50 2.67 -14.26
N TRP A 14 -11.94 3.26 -13.19
CA TRP A 14 -11.79 4.70 -13.08
C TRP A 14 -10.83 5.26 -14.13
N THR A 15 -11.28 6.26 -14.89
CA THR A 15 -10.51 6.89 -15.98
C THR A 15 -10.03 8.30 -15.66
N GLY A 16 -10.38 8.85 -14.49
CA GLY A 16 -9.93 10.17 -14.07
C GLY A 16 -8.56 10.14 -13.37
N GLN A 17 -8.14 11.31 -12.90
CA GLN A 17 -6.96 11.46 -12.05
C GLN A 17 -7.03 10.51 -10.85
N VAL A 18 -5.88 9.92 -10.50
CA VAL A 18 -5.73 9.03 -9.35
C VAL A 18 -4.75 9.58 -8.34
N PHE A 19 -5.00 9.24 -7.07
CA PHE A 19 -4.09 9.46 -5.97
C PHE A 19 -3.36 8.17 -5.63
N VAL A 20 -2.05 8.15 -5.80
CA VAL A 20 -1.20 6.99 -5.49
C VAL A 20 -0.53 7.18 -4.15
N SER A 21 -0.54 6.13 -3.33
CA SER A 21 0.15 6.09 -2.05
C SER A 21 1.03 4.85 -1.93
N VAL A 22 2.31 5.08 -1.71
CA VAL A 22 3.34 4.06 -1.49
C VAL A 22 3.68 4.05 -0.02
N THR A 23 3.31 2.99 0.68
CA THR A 23 3.69 2.75 2.07
C THR A 23 4.93 1.88 2.12
N ASP A 24 5.90 2.29 2.94
CA ASP A 24 7.15 1.59 3.18
C ASP A 24 7.38 1.44 4.68
N PHE A 25 7.21 0.21 5.15
CA PHE A 25 7.48 -0.17 6.53
C PHE A 25 8.84 -0.86 6.60
N THR A 26 9.74 -0.32 7.41
CA THR A 26 11.00 -0.98 7.78
C THR A 26 10.90 -1.53 9.19
N SER A 27 10.93 -2.86 9.33
CA SER A 27 10.89 -3.52 10.62
C SER A 27 12.19 -3.40 11.39
N SER A 28 12.07 -3.11 12.69
CA SER A 28 13.21 -3.09 13.63
C SER A 28 13.77 -4.49 13.87
N ARG A 29 12.94 -5.54 13.75
CA ARG A 29 13.34 -6.94 13.94
C ARG A 29 12.95 -7.77 12.73
N VAL A 30 13.83 -8.70 12.33
CA VAL A 30 13.55 -9.63 11.21
C VAL A 30 12.31 -10.46 11.50
N LEU A 31 12.14 -10.90 12.75
CA LEU A 31 11.06 -11.80 13.18
C LEU A 31 9.65 -11.15 13.16
N ASP A 32 9.56 -9.81 13.17
CA ASP A 32 8.26 -9.13 13.06
C ASP A 32 7.75 -9.08 11.61
N LEU A 33 8.64 -9.18 10.62
CA LEU A 33 8.32 -8.99 9.20
C LEU A 33 7.28 -9.99 8.68
N PRO A 34 7.32 -11.30 8.98
CA PRO A 34 6.29 -12.24 8.54
C PRO A 34 4.90 -11.85 9.03
N GLY A 35 4.78 -11.44 10.30
CA GLY A 35 3.52 -11.00 10.88
C GLY A 35 2.97 -9.74 10.22
N ILE A 36 3.83 -8.78 9.89
CA ILE A 36 3.45 -7.54 9.19
C ILE A 36 2.99 -7.85 7.76
N ALA A 37 3.75 -8.68 7.03
CA ALA A 37 3.39 -9.09 5.68
C ALA A 37 2.04 -9.82 5.64
N LEU A 38 1.83 -10.78 6.55
CA LEU A 38 0.55 -11.50 6.68
C LEU A 38 -0.61 -10.56 7.03
N ALA A 39 -0.39 -9.57 7.89
CA ALA A 39 -1.40 -8.57 8.22
C ALA A 39 -1.79 -7.73 6.97
N GLY A 40 -0.82 -7.36 6.13
CA GLY A 40 -1.07 -6.71 4.84
C GLY A 40 -1.93 -7.56 3.90
N TYR A 41 -1.63 -8.86 3.78
CA TYR A 41 -2.50 -9.79 3.04
C TYR A 41 -3.89 -9.92 3.65
N GLY A 42 -4.01 -9.81 4.97
CA GLY A 42 -5.29 -9.71 5.67
C GLY A 42 -6.14 -8.53 5.19
N LEU A 43 -5.54 -7.35 5.05
CA LEU A 43 -6.22 -6.15 4.53
C LEU A 43 -6.62 -6.31 3.06
N ARG A 44 -5.75 -6.90 2.23
CA ARG A 44 -5.99 -7.14 0.80
C ARG A 44 -7.31 -7.90 0.55
N ARG A 45 -7.74 -8.76 1.47
CA ARG A 45 -9.00 -9.51 1.35
C ARG A 45 -10.23 -8.61 1.36
N GLY A 46 -10.25 -7.56 2.19
CA GLY A 46 -11.34 -6.58 2.24
C GLY A 46 -11.21 -5.43 1.25
N TRP A 47 -10.20 -5.46 0.36
CA TRP A 47 -9.93 -4.34 -0.53
C TRP A 47 -11.08 -3.99 -1.49
N ALA A 48 -11.85 -5.01 -1.89
CA ALA A 48 -13.00 -4.87 -2.79
C ALA A 48 -14.22 -4.18 -2.14
N THR A 49 -14.14 -3.77 -0.87
CA THR A 49 -15.21 -3.03 -0.17
C THR A 49 -14.79 -1.61 0.20
N LEU A 50 -13.65 -1.14 -0.31
CA LEU A 50 -13.10 0.17 0.03
C LEU A 50 -13.52 1.19 -1.02
N ASP A 51 -14.37 2.13 -0.61
CA ASP A 51 -14.84 3.20 -1.47
C ASP A 51 -13.66 4.01 -2.04
N GLY A 52 -13.72 4.28 -3.34
CA GLY A 52 -12.67 5.00 -4.04
C GLY A 52 -11.36 4.22 -4.25
N ALA A 53 -11.28 2.94 -3.89
CA ALA A 53 -10.10 2.12 -4.20
C ALA A 53 -10.10 1.69 -5.67
N VAL A 54 -9.07 2.07 -6.41
CA VAL A 54 -8.82 1.60 -7.79
C VAL A 54 -8.13 0.24 -7.74
N GLY A 55 -7.13 0.10 -6.87
CA GLY A 55 -6.50 -1.18 -6.58
C GLY A 55 -5.16 -1.06 -5.87
N MET A 56 -4.45 -2.18 -5.71
CA MET A 56 -3.17 -2.20 -5.00
C MET A 56 -2.25 -3.37 -5.36
N TRP A 57 -0.98 -3.20 -4.99
CA TRP A 57 0.00 -4.26 -4.82
C TRP A 57 0.53 -4.26 -3.39
N LEU A 58 0.78 -5.45 -2.86
CA LEU A 58 1.66 -5.65 -1.71
C LEU A 58 3.07 -5.95 -2.21
N TRP A 59 4.07 -5.55 -1.44
CA TRP A 59 5.46 -5.85 -1.74
C TRP A 59 6.28 -6.11 -0.48
N THR A 60 7.39 -6.84 -0.65
CA THR A 60 8.37 -7.09 0.41
C THR A 60 9.80 -7.17 -0.12
N LYS A 61 10.75 -6.70 0.69
CA LYS A 61 12.21 -6.86 0.54
C LYS A 61 12.73 -7.51 1.84
N PRO A 62 12.66 -8.85 2.01
CA PRO A 62 12.98 -9.52 3.27
C PRO A 62 14.40 -9.25 3.79
N ALA A 63 15.40 -9.30 2.91
CA ALA A 63 16.79 -8.97 3.24
C ALA A 63 17.00 -7.53 3.74
N ARG A 64 16.05 -6.62 3.47
CA ARG A 64 16.06 -5.23 3.94
C ARG A 64 15.07 -4.98 5.07
N ARG A 65 14.40 -6.03 5.58
CA ARG A 65 13.32 -5.95 6.58
C ARG A 65 12.19 -4.99 6.19
N ARG A 66 11.96 -4.83 4.88
CA ARG A 66 11.00 -3.86 4.34
C ARG A 66 9.79 -4.55 3.76
N SER A 67 8.61 -3.98 3.98
CA SER A 67 7.36 -4.40 3.36
C SER A 67 6.39 -3.24 3.26
N GLY A 68 5.41 -3.35 2.38
CA GLY A 68 4.37 -2.34 2.32
C GLY A 68 3.43 -2.55 1.17
N SER A 69 2.85 -1.44 0.70
CA SER A 69 1.88 -1.44 -0.38
C SER A 69 2.10 -0.29 -1.33
N VAL A 70 1.68 -0.48 -2.57
CA VAL A 70 1.40 0.58 -3.52
C VAL A 70 -0.10 0.53 -3.74
N SER A 71 -0.80 1.58 -3.34
CA SER A 71 -2.26 1.67 -3.40
C SER A 71 -2.68 2.85 -4.26
N VAL A 72 -3.74 2.66 -5.03
CA VAL A 72 -4.26 3.62 -6.00
C VAL A 72 -5.71 3.92 -5.63
N TRP A 73 -6.02 5.20 -5.58
CA TRP A 73 -7.29 5.73 -5.10
C TRP A 73 -7.82 6.75 -6.09
N THR A 74 -9.14 6.95 -6.10
CA THR A 74 -9.76 8.04 -6.87
C THR A 74 -9.43 9.41 -6.27
N SER A 75 -9.05 9.48 -4.98
CA SER A 75 -8.67 10.73 -4.32
C SER A 75 -7.90 10.50 -3.00
N ALA A 76 -7.29 11.56 -2.47
CA ALA A 76 -6.70 11.56 -1.13
C ALA A 76 -7.76 11.32 -0.01
N ALA A 77 -9.01 11.71 -0.23
CA ALA A 77 -10.12 11.46 0.70
C ALA A 77 -10.44 9.96 0.77
N ALA A 78 -10.45 9.26 -0.36
CA ALA A 78 -10.65 7.81 -0.41
C ALA A 78 -9.53 7.06 0.35
N LEU A 79 -8.26 7.45 0.17
CA LEU A 79 -7.16 6.93 1.00
C LEU A 79 -7.41 7.19 2.49
N SER A 80 -7.87 8.39 2.86
CA SER A 80 -8.15 8.73 4.25
C SER A 80 -9.23 7.83 4.87
N GLY A 81 -10.21 7.39 4.08
CA GLY A 81 -11.18 6.37 4.46
C GLY A 81 -10.52 5.04 4.83
N PHE A 82 -9.58 4.56 4.02
CA PHE A 82 -8.80 3.37 4.34
C PHE A 82 -7.92 3.53 5.58
N VAL A 83 -7.26 4.68 5.75
CA VAL A 83 -6.43 4.94 6.94
C VAL A 83 -7.26 4.82 8.23
N ARG A 84 -8.52 5.25 8.18
CA ARG A 84 -9.48 5.17 9.29
C ARG A 84 -10.21 3.82 9.41
N TRP A 85 -10.09 2.95 8.41
CA TRP A 85 -10.79 1.67 8.38
C TRP A 85 -10.37 0.78 9.57
N PRO A 86 -11.30 0.23 10.38
CA PRO A 86 -10.94 -0.45 11.63
C PRO A 86 -9.91 -1.58 11.50
N PRO A 87 -9.95 -2.45 10.46
CA PRO A 87 -8.89 -3.44 10.22
C PRO A 87 -7.50 -2.81 10.05
N HIS A 88 -7.38 -1.70 9.33
CA HIS A 88 -6.12 -0.98 9.16
C HIS A 88 -5.64 -0.39 10.48
N VAL A 89 -6.53 0.28 11.23
CA VAL A 89 -6.22 0.85 12.55
C VAL A 89 -5.70 -0.21 13.53
N ARG A 90 -6.30 -1.42 13.54
CA ARG A 90 -5.81 -2.52 14.39
C ARG A 90 -4.38 -2.94 14.06
N ILE A 91 -4.04 -2.99 12.78
CA ILE A 91 -2.67 -3.31 12.34
C ILE A 91 -1.70 -2.20 12.76
N MET A 92 -2.06 -0.94 12.54
CA MET A 92 -1.21 0.19 12.94
C MET A 92 -1.00 0.23 14.45
N LYS A 93 -2.03 -0.02 15.26
CA LYS A 93 -1.88 -0.14 16.72
C LYS A 93 -0.88 -1.23 17.11
N LYS A 94 -0.89 -2.37 16.43
CA LYS A 94 -0.02 -3.52 16.72
C LYS A 94 1.44 -3.30 16.29
N TYR A 95 1.66 -2.67 15.14
CA TYR A 95 2.96 -2.68 14.46
C TYR A 95 3.67 -1.32 14.38
N ARG A 96 2.99 -0.18 14.61
CA ARG A 96 3.60 1.15 14.42
C ARG A 96 4.88 1.38 15.24
N THR A 97 5.00 0.75 16.41
CA THR A 97 6.16 0.88 17.30
C THR A 97 7.27 -0.15 17.00
N ARG A 98 7.03 -1.09 16.08
CA ARG A 98 7.95 -2.19 15.75
C ARG A 98 8.85 -1.88 14.53
N GLY A 99 8.86 -0.63 14.09
CA GLY A 99 9.59 -0.22 12.90
C GLY A 99 9.43 1.26 12.58
N ARG A 100 9.87 1.63 11.39
CA ARG A 100 9.69 2.96 10.81
C ARG A 100 8.73 2.87 9.63
N ILE A 101 7.92 3.90 9.46
CA ILE A 101 6.94 3.99 8.37
C ILE A 101 7.22 5.25 7.59
N ALA A 102 7.37 5.10 6.28
CA ALA A 102 7.37 6.19 5.32
C ALA A 102 6.19 6.02 4.38
N ALA A 103 5.63 7.15 3.94
CA ALA A 103 4.61 7.18 2.90
C ALA A 103 4.98 8.22 1.85
N HIS A 104 4.90 7.84 0.59
CA HIS A 104 5.06 8.76 -0.54
C HIS A 104 3.77 8.80 -1.32
N ASN A 105 3.24 10.00 -1.53
CA ASN A 105 1.98 10.19 -2.24
C ASN A 105 2.15 11.13 -3.42
N TRP A 106 1.42 10.90 -4.50
CA TRP A 106 1.33 11.81 -5.64
C TRP A 106 0.02 11.62 -6.40
N HIS A 107 -0.35 12.61 -7.21
CA HIS A 107 -1.43 12.48 -8.18
C HIS A 107 -0.86 12.07 -9.53
N ALA A 108 -1.57 11.23 -10.27
CA ALA A 108 -1.31 10.91 -11.66
C ALA A 108 -2.58 11.15 -12.47
N ASP A 109 -2.46 11.84 -13.60
CA ASP A 109 -3.62 12.29 -14.40
C ASP A 109 -4.44 11.12 -14.95
N GLU A 110 -3.78 9.99 -15.20
CA GLU A 110 -4.41 8.74 -15.60
C GLU A 110 -3.75 7.54 -14.90
N PHE A 111 -4.52 6.46 -14.77
CA PHE A 111 -4.01 5.24 -14.20
C PHE A 111 -3.43 4.29 -15.26
N ASP A 112 -2.10 4.22 -15.31
CA ASP A 112 -1.37 3.14 -15.98
C ASP A 112 -0.62 2.31 -14.94
N GLN A 113 -0.92 1.00 -14.90
CA GLN A 113 -0.33 0.08 -13.93
C GLN A 113 1.21 0.03 -14.01
N GLY A 114 1.77 0.07 -15.21
CA GLY A 114 3.21 -0.02 -15.44
C GLY A 114 3.95 1.26 -15.02
N LEU A 115 3.42 2.43 -15.40
CA LEU A 115 3.95 3.74 -15.03
C LEU A 115 3.88 3.97 -13.52
N VAL A 116 2.74 3.67 -12.90
CA VAL A 116 2.58 3.79 -11.45
C VAL A 116 3.57 2.88 -10.71
N TRP A 117 3.71 1.62 -11.15
CA TRP A 117 4.65 0.71 -10.51
C TRP A 117 6.11 1.15 -10.68
N ARG A 118 6.52 1.62 -11.86
CA ARG A 118 7.86 2.17 -12.09
C ARG A 118 8.13 3.39 -11.19
N ALA A 119 7.17 4.30 -11.09
CA ALA A 119 7.26 5.48 -10.24
C ALA A 119 7.36 5.12 -8.74
N ALA A 120 6.64 4.07 -8.31
CA ALA A 120 6.73 3.55 -6.95
C ALA A 120 8.10 2.90 -6.68
N LEU A 121 8.62 2.10 -7.61
CA LEU A 121 9.95 1.48 -7.49
C LEU A 121 11.06 2.52 -7.35
N ALA A 122 11.01 3.60 -8.13
CA ALA A 122 11.98 4.69 -8.04
C ALA A 122 12.02 5.30 -6.62
N ARG A 123 10.85 5.56 -6.02
CA ARG A 123 10.72 6.08 -4.65
C ARG A 123 11.21 5.07 -3.60
N LEU A 124 10.87 3.79 -3.75
CA LEU A 124 11.31 2.71 -2.84
C LEU A 124 12.83 2.42 -2.89
N ASN A 125 13.55 2.97 -3.86
CA ASN A 125 15.01 2.86 -3.94
C ASN A 125 15.74 4.11 -3.45
N GLN A 126 15.03 5.23 -3.25
CA GLN A 126 15.58 6.47 -2.68
C GLN A 126 15.49 6.51 -1.15
N ALA A 127 14.58 5.70 -0.56
CA ALA A 127 14.43 5.49 0.88
C ALA A 127 15.15 4.22 1.35
#